data_AF-A0A536HB43-F1
#
_entry.id   AF-A0A536HB43-F1
#
_cell.length_a   1.000
_cell.length_b   1.000
_cell.length_c   1.000
_cell.angle_alpha   90.00
_cell.angle_beta   90.00
_cell.angle_gamma   90.00
#
_symmetry.space_group_name_H-M   'P 1'
#
loop_
_entity.id
_entity.type
_entity.pdbx_description
1 polymer ?
#
loop_
_entity_poly.entity_id
_entity_poly.type
_entity_poly.pdbx_seq_one_letter_code
_entity_poly.pdbx_strand_id
1 'polypeptide(L)'
;MGNAYRANPTSDYLRTLKILGGDGLDTGLVLGQGNGPDAALAVQFPQDMQRLIFSAFGDPGEWAFLKLPQNSWPTFFADWMNTYQSSTVTAPAPPPGNDAILTYDAIGVIINAASLVHGTLTGQAIRDALASLGSGKIPAFQGVSGQIHFGTDSNPVDKAVVVLEVADVNGSNHIVLLAVGGKFD
;
A
#
# COMPACT_ATOMS: atom_id res chain seq x y z
N MET A 1 -9.03 14.89 -12.08
CA MET A 1 -10.26 14.11 -12.28
C MET A 1 -10.20 12.93 -11.35
N GLY A 2 -11.10 12.87 -10.36
CA GLY A 2 -11.15 11.81 -9.36
C GLY A 2 -11.57 10.47 -9.94
N ASN A 3 -11.35 9.40 -9.18
CA ASN A 3 -11.57 8.03 -9.65
C ASN A 3 -13.05 7.69 -9.79
N ALA A 4 -13.93 8.24 -8.93
CA ALA A 4 -15.37 8.05 -9.03
C ALA A 4 -15.95 8.67 -10.31
N TYR A 5 -15.38 9.79 -10.80
CA TYR A 5 -15.78 10.39 -12.07
C TYR A 5 -15.53 9.47 -13.28
N ARG A 6 -14.53 8.59 -13.18
CA ARG A 6 -14.23 7.61 -14.23
C ARG A 6 -15.15 6.38 -14.18
N ALA A 7 -15.79 6.10 -13.05
CA ALA A 7 -16.85 5.09 -12.95
C ALA A 7 -18.24 5.66 -13.24
N ASN A 8 -18.35 6.93 -13.65
CA ASN A 8 -19.63 7.56 -13.94
C ASN A 8 -20.32 6.89 -15.16
N PRO A 9 -21.56 6.36 -15.01
CA PRO A 9 -22.25 5.64 -16.08
C PRO A 9 -22.68 6.54 -17.24
N THR A 10 -22.70 7.86 -17.04
CA THR A 10 -23.01 8.84 -18.10
C THR A 10 -21.86 9.09 -19.06
N SER A 11 -20.66 8.55 -18.78
CA SER A 11 -19.53 8.59 -19.70
C SER A 11 -19.56 7.39 -20.66
N ASP A 12 -19.80 7.64 -21.94
CA ASP A 12 -19.78 6.58 -22.97
C ASP A 12 -18.41 5.89 -23.13
N TYR A 13 -17.33 6.58 -22.74
CA TYR A 13 -15.96 6.06 -22.82
C TYR A 13 -15.50 5.39 -21.51
N LEU A 14 -15.87 5.95 -20.36
CA LEU A 14 -15.34 5.51 -19.08
C LEU A 14 -16.21 4.44 -18.39
N ARG A 15 -17.51 4.32 -18.71
CA ARG A 15 -18.43 3.35 -18.07
C ARG A 15 -18.05 1.87 -18.26
N THR A 16 -17.24 1.55 -19.27
CA THR A 16 -16.75 0.19 -19.53
C THR A 16 -15.32 -0.03 -19.06
N LEU A 17 -14.65 1.01 -18.56
CA LEU A 17 -13.26 0.95 -18.16
C LEU A 17 -13.16 0.25 -16.79
N LYS A 18 -12.55 -0.94 -16.77
CA LYS A 18 -11.98 -1.46 -15.53
C LYS A 18 -10.83 -0.54 -15.17
N ILE A 19 -11.04 0.27 -14.14
CA ILE A 19 -10.03 1.23 -13.70
C ILE A 19 -9.03 0.46 -12.88
N LEU A 20 -7.78 0.40 -13.35
CA LEU A 20 -6.60 0.03 -12.56
C LEU A 20 -5.93 1.33 -12.12
N GLY A 21 -6.16 1.73 -10.88
CA GLY A 21 -5.48 2.89 -10.29
C GLY A 21 -4.50 2.45 -9.22
N GLY A 22 -3.53 3.32 -8.96
CA GLY A 22 -2.53 3.12 -7.91
C GLY A 22 -3.07 3.38 -6.51
N ASP A 23 -2.13 3.36 -5.58
CA ASP A 23 -2.21 3.57 -4.13
C ASP A 23 -3.13 4.70 -3.61
N GLY A 24 -3.50 5.69 -4.43
CA GLY A 24 -4.48 6.73 -4.10
C GLY A 24 -5.97 6.30 -4.19
N LEU A 25 -6.26 5.02 -4.45
CA LEU A 25 -7.62 4.49 -4.55
C LEU A 25 -8.18 3.91 -3.25
N ASP A 26 -7.32 3.55 -2.29
CA ASP A 26 -7.75 3.20 -0.94
C ASP A 26 -8.12 4.46 -0.15
N THR A 27 -9.21 5.09 -0.57
CA THR A 27 -9.81 6.20 0.16
C THR A 27 -11.26 5.85 0.40
N GLY A 28 -11.77 6.22 1.58
CA GLY A 28 -13.20 6.07 1.89
C GLY A 28 -14.13 6.74 0.86
N LEU A 29 -13.60 7.67 0.04
CA LEU A 29 -14.35 8.35 -1.02
C LEU A 29 -14.96 7.38 -2.05
N VAL A 30 -14.23 6.33 -2.46
CA VAL A 30 -14.79 5.33 -3.43
C VAL A 30 -15.86 4.44 -2.80
N LEU A 31 -15.94 4.44 -1.46
CA LEU A 31 -16.99 3.81 -0.68
C LEU A 31 -18.12 4.79 -0.32
N GLY A 32 -18.07 6.02 -0.82
CA GLY A 32 -19.06 7.05 -0.52
C GLY A 32 -18.88 7.74 0.83
N GLN A 33 -17.72 7.60 1.47
CA GLN A 33 -17.42 8.27 2.73
C GLN A 33 -16.93 9.70 2.47
N GLY A 34 -17.39 10.67 3.27
CA GLY A 34 -17.02 12.08 3.14
C GLY A 34 -17.97 12.92 2.26
N ASN A 35 -17.67 14.20 2.10
CA ASN A 35 -18.57 15.19 1.47
C ASN A 35 -18.09 15.69 0.09
N GLY A 36 -17.08 15.02 -0.48
CA GLY A 36 -16.51 15.39 -1.79
C GLY A 36 -17.36 14.92 -2.97
N PRO A 37 -17.13 15.47 -4.17
CA PRO A 37 -17.84 15.06 -5.38
C PRO A 37 -17.65 13.58 -5.72
N ASP A 38 -16.48 13.01 -5.40
CA ASP A 38 -16.22 11.59 -5.61
C ASP A 38 -17.05 10.69 -4.67
N ALA A 39 -17.20 11.08 -3.40
CA ALA A 39 -18.03 10.37 -2.44
C ALA A 39 -19.51 10.41 -2.82
N ALA A 40 -20.00 11.58 -3.27
CA ALA A 40 -21.38 11.72 -3.75
C ALA A 40 -21.67 10.82 -4.96
N LEU A 41 -20.72 10.72 -5.90
CA LEU A 41 -20.82 9.83 -7.06
C LEU A 41 -20.83 8.35 -6.65
N ALA A 42 -19.98 7.95 -5.70
CA ALA A 42 -19.93 6.58 -5.20
C ALA A 42 -21.25 6.16 -4.51
N VAL A 43 -21.87 7.05 -3.73
CA VAL A 43 -23.20 6.82 -3.14
C VAL A 43 -24.29 6.72 -4.22
N GLN A 44 -24.21 7.55 -5.25
CA GLN A 44 -25.22 7.57 -6.32
C GLN A 44 -25.14 6.35 -7.24
N PHE A 45 -23.94 5.80 -7.45
CA PHE A 45 -23.66 4.73 -8.40
C PHE A 45 -22.88 3.57 -7.74
N PRO A 46 -23.44 2.91 -6.72
CA PRO A 46 -22.72 1.91 -5.94
C PRO A 46 -22.33 0.67 -6.76
N GLN A 47 -23.14 0.27 -7.75
CA GLN A 47 -22.84 -0.85 -8.64
C GLN A 47 -21.69 -0.53 -9.61
N ASP A 48 -21.50 0.73 -9.98
CA ASP A 48 -20.40 1.11 -10.86
C ASP A 48 -19.06 1.12 -10.11
N MET A 49 -19.07 1.41 -8.80
CA MET A 49 -17.87 1.27 -7.97
C MET A 49 -17.38 -0.17 -7.91
N GLN A 50 -18.26 -1.17 -8.02
CA GLN A 50 -17.90 -2.59 -8.00
C GLN A 50 -17.07 -3.04 -9.22
N ARG A 51 -16.89 -2.17 -10.21
CA ARG A 51 -16.03 -2.42 -11.39
C ARG A 51 -14.59 -1.95 -11.19
N LEU A 52 -14.32 -1.25 -10.09
CA LEU A 52 -13.01 -0.71 -9.75
C LEU A 52 -12.11 -1.83 -9.23
N ILE A 53 -10.91 -1.92 -9.78
CA ILE A 53 -9.88 -2.87 -9.36
C ILE A 53 -8.59 -2.09 -9.17
N PHE A 54 -7.94 -2.10 -8.02
CA PHE A 54 -6.78 -1.25 -7.80
C PHE A 54 -5.63 -1.98 -7.16
N SER A 55 -4.43 -1.46 -7.36
CA SER A 55 -3.24 -1.98 -6.72
C SER A 55 -2.94 -1.16 -5.48
N ALA A 56 -2.64 -1.82 -4.36
CA ALA A 56 -2.16 -1.17 -3.14
C ALA A 56 -0.92 -1.90 -2.58
N PHE A 57 -0.32 -1.32 -1.55
CA PHE A 57 0.63 -2.03 -0.68
C PHE A 57 -0.15 -2.74 0.42
N GLY A 58 0.44 -3.78 1.02
CA GLY A 58 -0.22 -4.47 2.13
C GLY A 58 -0.32 -3.58 3.38
N ASP A 59 -1.46 -3.64 4.05
CA ASP A 59 -1.75 -3.01 5.32
C ASP A 59 -2.20 -4.07 6.37
N PRO A 60 -2.41 -3.68 7.64
CA PRO A 60 -2.84 -4.61 8.69
C PRO A 60 -4.15 -5.34 8.38
N GLY A 61 -5.03 -4.73 7.59
CA GLY A 61 -6.26 -5.31 7.07
C GLY A 61 -6.01 -6.57 6.25
N GLU A 62 -5.06 -6.55 5.31
CA GLU A 62 -4.71 -7.75 4.54
C GLU A 62 -4.06 -8.82 5.40
N TRP A 63 -3.20 -8.45 6.36
CA TRP A 63 -2.58 -9.44 7.25
C TRP A 63 -3.61 -10.12 8.15
N ALA A 64 -4.59 -9.36 8.64
CA ALA A 64 -5.73 -9.89 9.38
C ALA A 64 -6.55 -10.84 8.51
N PHE A 65 -6.84 -10.45 7.26
CA PHE A 65 -7.58 -11.27 6.30
C PHE A 65 -6.86 -12.59 5.98
N LEU A 66 -5.54 -12.53 5.73
CA LEU A 66 -4.67 -13.67 5.47
C LEU A 66 -4.39 -14.50 6.73
N LYS A 67 -4.88 -14.08 7.90
CA LYS A 67 -4.69 -14.73 9.21
C LYS A 67 -3.21 -14.90 9.57
N LEU A 68 -2.39 -13.92 9.20
CA LEU A 68 -1.00 -13.90 9.59
C LEU A 68 -0.89 -13.66 11.11
N PRO A 69 0.00 -14.37 11.82
CA PRO A 69 0.21 -14.15 13.25
C PRO A 69 0.52 -12.68 13.55
N GLN A 70 -0.12 -12.09 14.57
CA GLN A 70 0.02 -10.65 14.84
C GLN A 70 1.46 -10.23 15.17
N ASN A 71 2.29 -11.16 15.67
CA ASN A 71 3.72 -10.95 15.89
C ASN A 71 4.56 -10.92 14.60
N SER A 72 3.99 -11.28 13.45
CA SER A 72 4.62 -11.10 12.13
C SER A 72 4.24 -9.77 11.47
N TRP A 73 3.36 -8.98 12.11
CA TRP A 73 2.95 -7.69 11.57
C TRP A 73 4.03 -6.63 11.87
N PRO A 74 4.45 -5.84 10.89
CA PRO A 74 5.29 -4.66 11.10
C PRO A 74 4.84 -3.76 12.27
N THR A 75 5.77 -3.48 13.19
CA THR A 75 5.52 -2.61 14.37
C THR A 75 5.17 -1.18 13.98
N PHE A 76 5.53 -0.77 12.77
CA PHE A 76 5.28 0.55 12.18
C PHE A 76 3.86 1.08 12.44
N PHE A 77 2.82 0.25 12.28
CA PHE A 77 1.44 0.72 12.45
C PHE A 77 1.12 1.09 13.90
N ALA A 78 1.65 0.34 14.87
CA ALA A 78 1.52 0.68 16.28
C ALA A 78 2.34 1.94 16.63
N ASP A 79 3.57 2.03 16.10
CA ASP A 79 4.46 3.17 16.33
C ASP A 79 3.89 4.48 15.73
N TRP A 80 3.30 4.40 14.54
CA TRP A 80 2.59 5.50 13.90
C TRP A 80 1.46 6.01 14.78
N MET A 81 0.56 5.11 15.21
CA MET A 81 -0.57 5.49 16.06
C MET A 81 -0.09 6.12 17.36
N ASN A 82 0.91 5.52 18.03
CA ASN A 82 1.47 6.07 19.27
C ASN A 82 2.12 7.45 19.08
N THR A 83 2.76 7.68 17.94
CA THR A 83 3.45 8.94 17.63
C THR A 83 2.45 10.05 17.29
N TYR A 84 1.42 9.74 16.52
CA TYR A 84 0.52 10.75 15.96
C TYR A 84 -0.85 10.85 16.64
N GLN A 85 -1.19 9.96 17.59
CA GLN A 85 -2.49 9.97 18.31
C GLN A 85 -2.82 11.30 18.99
N SER A 86 -1.80 12.06 19.41
CA SER A 86 -1.96 13.38 20.04
C SER A 86 -1.74 14.54 19.07
N SER A 87 -1.62 14.26 17.76
CA SER A 87 -1.49 15.31 16.75
C SER A 87 -2.81 16.05 16.55
N THR A 88 -2.72 17.35 16.28
CA THR A 88 -3.86 18.29 16.23
C THR A 88 -4.76 18.13 15.00
N VAL A 89 -4.53 17.13 14.15
CA VAL A 89 -5.13 17.09 12.81
C VAL A 89 -6.50 16.40 12.82
N THR A 90 -6.70 15.38 13.65
CA THR A 90 -7.99 14.75 14.00
C THR A 90 -7.69 13.63 14.99
N ALA A 91 -8.44 13.50 16.09
CA ALA A 91 -8.34 12.36 16.99
C ALA A 91 -9.47 11.37 16.68
N PRO A 92 -9.19 10.06 16.48
CA PRO A 92 -7.86 9.42 16.49
C PRO A 92 -7.03 9.76 15.24
N ALA A 93 -5.71 9.62 15.34
CA ALA A 93 -4.82 9.77 14.20
C ALA A 93 -5.26 8.86 13.05
N PRO A 94 -5.28 9.34 11.80
CA PRO A 94 -5.57 8.47 10.68
C PRO A 94 -4.46 7.42 10.55
N PRO A 95 -4.79 6.22 10.04
CA PRO A 95 -3.78 5.24 9.62
C PRO A 95 -2.74 5.87 8.69
N PRO A 96 -1.50 5.37 8.67
CA PRO A 96 -0.48 5.86 7.75
C PRO A 96 -0.92 5.62 6.31
N GLY A 97 -0.85 6.67 5.48
CA GLY A 97 -1.04 6.52 4.03
C GLY A 97 0.18 5.88 3.35
N ASN A 98 0.02 5.55 2.08
CA ASN A 98 1.04 4.88 1.28
C ASN A 98 2.37 5.66 1.19
N ASP A 99 2.32 6.98 1.10
CA ASP A 99 3.54 7.83 1.13
C ASP A 99 4.34 7.64 2.42
N ALA A 100 3.66 7.50 3.56
CA ALA A 100 4.31 7.29 4.85
C ALA A 100 4.95 5.90 4.93
N ILE A 101 4.23 4.87 4.48
CA ILE A 101 4.72 3.49 4.39
C ILE A 101 5.97 3.42 3.50
N LEU A 102 5.89 3.98 2.28
CA LEU A 102 6.99 3.96 1.33
C LEU A 102 8.20 4.78 1.80
N THR A 103 7.97 5.92 2.44
CA THR A 103 9.06 6.74 3.00
C THR A 103 9.76 6.01 4.15
N TYR A 104 8.99 5.37 5.03
CA TYR A 104 9.53 4.58 6.13
C TYR A 104 10.39 3.43 5.59
N ASP A 105 9.89 2.69 4.60
CA ASP A 105 10.63 1.61 3.96
C ASP A 105 11.90 2.08 3.26
N ALA A 106 11.83 3.19 2.51
CA ALA A 106 12.97 3.75 1.80
C ALA A 106 14.10 4.17 2.75
N ILE A 107 13.76 4.85 3.85
CA ILE A 107 14.75 5.24 4.85
C ILE A 107 15.26 4.01 5.60
N GLY A 108 14.37 3.09 5.99
CA GLY A 108 14.72 1.87 6.70
C GLY A 108 15.70 0.99 5.94
N VAL A 109 15.46 0.76 4.64
CA VAL A 109 16.35 -0.07 3.81
C VAL A 109 17.71 0.59 3.57
N ILE A 110 17.76 1.92 3.44
CA ILE A 110 19.02 2.66 3.31
C ILE A 110 19.83 2.57 4.62
N ILE A 111 19.19 2.75 5.78
CA ILE A 111 19.84 2.62 7.09
C ILE A 111 20.35 1.19 7.29
N ASN A 112 19.54 0.18 6.94
CA ASN A 112 19.94 -1.21 7.01
C ASN A 112 21.16 -1.48 6.13
N ALA A 113 21.15 -1.05 4.87
CA ALA A 113 22.29 -1.20 3.97
C ALA A 113 23.54 -0.47 4.47
N ALA A 114 23.40 0.74 5.00
CA ALA A 114 24.50 1.48 5.63
C ALA A 114 25.13 0.72 6.80
N SER A 115 24.33 -0.03 7.58
CA SER A 115 24.82 -0.85 8.71
C SER A 115 25.65 -2.07 8.26
N LEU A 116 25.50 -2.49 7.01
CA LEU A 116 26.25 -3.61 6.42
C LEU A 116 27.59 -3.16 5.81
N VAL A 117 27.82 -1.85 5.69
CA VAL A 117 29.07 -1.32 5.12
C VAL A 117 30.20 -1.46 6.13
N HIS A 118 31.19 -2.28 5.78
CA HIS A 118 32.46 -2.36 6.51
C HIS A 118 33.46 -1.37 5.90
N GLY A 119 33.81 -0.30 6.63
CA GLY A 119 34.76 0.72 6.19
C GLY A 119 34.12 2.09 5.97
N THR A 120 34.61 2.85 4.99
CA THR A 120 34.11 4.20 4.74
C THR A 120 32.70 4.18 4.17
N LEU A 121 31.78 4.86 4.83
CA LEU A 121 30.42 5.04 4.35
C LEU A 121 30.42 5.99 3.13
N THR A 122 30.14 5.44 1.96
CA THR A 122 30.01 6.19 0.70
C THR A 122 28.71 5.81 0.00
N GLY A 123 28.24 6.66 -0.92
CA GLY A 123 27.07 6.34 -1.73
C GLY A 123 27.23 5.03 -2.52
N GLN A 124 28.43 4.75 -3.04
CA GLN A 124 28.72 3.49 -3.73
C GLN A 124 28.67 2.30 -2.78
N ALA A 125 29.27 2.41 -1.58
CA ALA A 125 29.24 1.31 -0.61
C ALA A 125 27.81 0.98 -0.15
N ILE A 126 26.97 2.00 0.05
CA ILE A 126 25.54 1.80 0.35
C ILE A 126 24.83 1.15 -0.83
N ARG A 127 25.09 1.58 -2.07
CA ARG A 127 24.51 0.99 -3.28
C ARG A 127 24.89 -0.49 -3.42
N ASP A 128 26.15 -0.83 -3.18
CA ASP A 128 26.64 -2.21 -3.25
C ASP A 128 26.02 -3.07 -2.14
N ALA A 129 25.87 -2.53 -0.94
CA ALA A 129 25.16 -3.19 0.16
C ALA A 129 23.67 -3.42 -0.17
N LEU A 130 22.97 -2.42 -0.72
CA LEU A 130 21.58 -2.55 -1.19
C LEU A 130 21.45 -3.67 -2.24
N ALA A 131 22.36 -3.72 -3.22
CA ALA A 131 22.38 -4.75 -4.25
C ALA A 131 22.66 -6.16 -3.72
N SER A 132 23.23 -6.27 -2.51
CA SER A 132 23.49 -7.55 -1.85
C SER A 132 22.32 -8.10 -1.02
N LEU A 133 21.30 -7.28 -0.73
CA LEU A 133 20.13 -7.72 0.01
C LEU A 133 19.43 -8.87 -0.71
N GLY A 134 19.00 -9.88 0.04
CA GLY A 134 18.35 -11.08 -0.51
C GLY A 134 19.30 -12.03 -1.26
N SER A 135 20.61 -11.75 -1.27
CA SER A 135 21.61 -12.57 -1.93
C SER A 135 22.57 -13.24 -0.92
N GLY A 136 22.86 -14.53 -1.15
CA GLY A 136 23.79 -15.29 -0.33
C GLY A 136 23.36 -15.39 1.14
N LYS A 137 24.11 -14.76 2.04
CA LYS A 137 23.87 -14.77 3.51
C LYS A 137 23.19 -13.51 4.03
N ILE A 138 22.99 -12.50 3.17
CA ILE A 138 22.37 -11.24 3.55
C ILE A 138 20.88 -11.38 3.24
N PRO A 139 20.00 -11.42 4.26
CA PRO A 139 18.57 -11.54 4.02
C PRO A 139 18.04 -10.31 3.27
N ALA A 140 16.89 -10.46 2.62
CA ALA A 140 16.16 -9.32 2.10
C ALA A 140 15.69 -8.42 3.27
N PHE A 141 15.49 -7.14 3.00
CA PHE A 141 14.96 -6.24 4.01
C PHE A 141 13.44 -6.39 4.09
N GLN A 142 12.90 -6.66 5.27
CA GLN A 142 11.45 -6.72 5.48
C GLN A 142 10.93 -5.31 5.75
N GLY A 143 10.37 -4.68 4.71
CA GLY A 143 9.64 -3.42 4.83
C GLY A 143 8.19 -3.63 5.25
N VAL A 144 7.52 -2.53 5.59
CA VAL A 144 6.09 -2.45 5.86
C VAL A 144 5.29 -2.81 4.60
N SER A 145 5.71 -2.30 3.43
CA SER A 145 5.11 -2.62 2.13
C SER A 145 5.52 -3.99 1.58
N GLY A 146 6.09 -4.86 2.41
CA GLY A 146 6.61 -6.17 2.05
C GLY A 146 8.11 -6.19 1.75
N GLN A 147 8.61 -7.37 1.38
CA GLN A 147 10.03 -7.63 1.21
C GLN A 147 10.70 -6.71 0.17
N ILE A 148 11.92 -6.27 0.46
CA ILE A 148 12.75 -5.42 -0.39
C ILE A 148 14.10 -6.11 -0.63
N HIS A 149 14.30 -6.51 -1.88
CA HIS A 149 15.61 -6.87 -2.42
C HIS A 149 15.67 -6.52 -3.91
N PHE A 150 16.87 -6.40 -4.46
CA PHE A 150 17.09 -5.90 -5.81
C PHE A 150 17.70 -6.97 -6.71
N GLY A 151 17.21 -7.05 -7.94
CA GLY A 151 17.76 -7.89 -9.00
C GLY A 151 19.08 -7.34 -9.54
N THR A 152 19.69 -8.08 -10.46
CA THR A 152 20.96 -7.70 -11.11
C THR A 152 20.87 -6.41 -11.93
N ASP A 153 19.66 -5.99 -12.30
CA ASP A 153 19.33 -4.74 -12.99
C ASP A 153 19.02 -3.58 -12.02
N SER A 154 19.18 -3.78 -10.71
CA SER A 154 18.81 -2.84 -9.65
C SER A 154 17.29 -2.59 -9.50
N ASN A 155 16.43 -3.42 -10.10
CA ASN A 155 14.99 -3.34 -9.90
C ASN A 155 14.54 -4.21 -8.70
N PRO A 156 13.43 -3.86 -8.01
CA PRO A 156 12.86 -4.71 -6.99
C PRO A 156 12.46 -6.08 -7.55
N VAL A 157 12.68 -7.15 -6.78
CA VAL A 157 12.27 -8.52 -7.13
C VAL A 157 11.29 -9.05 -6.07
N ASP A 158 10.28 -9.83 -6.50
CA ASP A 158 9.22 -10.43 -5.67
C ASP A 158 8.47 -9.45 -4.73
N LYS A 159 8.50 -8.14 -5.04
CA LYS A 159 7.81 -7.12 -4.24
C LYS A 159 6.31 -7.39 -4.19
N ALA A 160 5.75 -7.45 -2.98
CA ALA A 160 4.33 -7.65 -2.78
C ALA A 160 3.53 -6.49 -3.39
N VAL A 161 2.54 -6.84 -4.21
CA VAL A 161 1.52 -5.93 -4.73
C VAL A 161 0.18 -6.60 -4.51
N VAL A 162 -0.75 -5.91 -3.85
CA VAL A 162 -2.11 -6.44 -3.69
C VAL A 162 -3.01 -5.86 -4.76
N VAL A 163 -3.94 -6.69 -5.25
CA VAL A 163 -5.03 -6.28 -6.12
C VAL A 163 -6.28 -6.31 -5.28
N LEU A 164 -6.95 -5.17 -5.19
CA LEU A 164 -8.15 -4.93 -4.42
C LEU A 164 -9.32 -4.65 -5.37
N GLU A 165 -10.54 -4.95 -4.94
CA GLU A 165 -11.75 -4.55 -5.64
C GLU A 165 -12.78 -3.98 -4.66
N VAL A 166 -13.78 -3.28 -5.19
CA VAL A 166 -14.96 -2.92 -4.40
C VAL A 166 -16.00 -4.02 -4.58
N ALA A 167 -16.45 -4.63 -3.49
CA ALA A 167 -17.48 -5.65 -3.51
C ALA A 167 -18.65 -5.29 -2.59
N ASP A 168 -19.85 -5.73 -2.95
CA ASP A 168 -21.00 -5.69 -2.04
C ASP A 168 -20.86 -6.78 -0.97
N VAL A 169 -20.77 -6.36 0.28
CA VAL A 169 -20.79 -7.23 1.45
C VAL A 169 -21.98 -6.83 2.32
N ASN A 170 -23.03 -7.65 2.29
CA ASN A 170 -24.27 -7.46 3.06
C ASN A 170 -25.04 -6.16 2.76
N GLY A 171 -25.06 -5.71 1.51
CA GLY A 171 -25.81 -4.52 1.07
C GLY A 171 -25.03 -3.22 1.24
N SER A 172 -23.70 -3.29 1.29
CA SER A 172 -22.80 -2.14 1.42
C SER A 172 -21.50 -2.43 0.68
N ASN A 173 -20.93 -1.40 0.06
CA ASN A 173 -19.67 -1.55 -0.66
C ASN A 173 -18.50 -1.56 0.33
N HIS A 174 -17.61 -2.55 0.17
CA HIS A 174 -16.37 -2.69 0.93
C HIS A 174 -15.20 -2.87 -0.04
N ILE A 175 -14.03 -2.40 0.37
CA ILE A 175 -12.77 -2.78 -0.29
C ILE A 175 -12.42 -4.20 0.17
N VAL A 176 -12.16 -5.09 -0.78
CA VAL A 176 -11.81 -6.49 -0.52
C VAL A 176 -10.58 -6.90 -1.32
N LEU A 177 -9.81 -7.85 -0.75
CA LEU A 177 -8.64 -8.42 -1.41
C LEU A 177 -9.06 -9.38 -2.54
N LEU A 178 -8.64 -9.09 -3.77
CA LEU A 178 -8.87 -9.92 -4.95
C LEU A 178 -7.69 -10.87 -5.21
N ALA A 179 -6.46 -10.36 -5.17
CA ALA A 179 -5.26 -11.15 -5.40
C ALA A 179 -4.02 -10.53 -4.75
N VAL A 180 -2.96 -11.33 -4.62
CA VAL A 180 -1.62 -10.88 -4.24
C VAL A 180 -0.63 -11.34 -5.31
N GLY A 181 0.17 -10.41 -5.82
CA GLY A 181 1.40 -10.71 -6.57
C GLY A 181 2.63 -10.48 -5.68
N GLY A 182 3.71 -11.23 -5.90
CA GLY A 182 4.88 -11.18 -5.00
C GLY A 182 4.65 -11.95 -3.70
N LYS A 183 5.37 -11.59 -2.62
CA LYS A 183 5.31 -12.30 -1.32
C LYS A 183 5.27 -11.37 -0.10
N PHE A 184 4.42 -11.73 0.85
CA PHE A 184 4.51 -11.31 2.25
C PHE A 184 5.17 -12.46 3.03
N ASP A 185 6.35 -12.24 3.60
CA ASP A 185 7.00 -13.19 4.53
C ASP A 185 6.74 -12.78 5.99
#